data_AF-A0A6B3GWE9-F1
#
_entry.id   AF-A0A6B3GWE9-F1
#
_cell.length_a   1.000
_cell.length_b   1.000
_cell.length_c   1.000
_cell.angle_alpha   90.00
_cell.angle_beta   90.00
_cell.angle_gamma   90.00
#
_symmetry.space_group_name_H-M   'P 1'
#
loop_
_entity.id
_entity.type
_entity.pdbx_description
1 polymer ?
#
loop_
_entity_poly.entity_id
_entity_poly.type
_entity_poly.pdbx_seq_one_letter_code
_entity_poly.pdbx_strand_id
1 'polypeptide(L)' 'EAAVKRAVIKAARRVVLLADSGKFGQEHFARFGALTDVDLLITDTGLSPDDARSIESRGTEVVRA' A
#
# COMPACT_ATOMS: atom_id res chain seq x y z
N GLU A 1 -16.90 0.86 -8.92
CA GLU A 1 -15.58 1.47 -8.64
C GLU A 1 -14.49 0.46 -8.28
N ALA A 2 -14.66 -0.38 -7.24
CA ALA A 2 -13.62 -1.35 -6.82
C ALA A 2 -13.17 -2.32 -7.92
N ALA A 3 -14.08 -2.77 -8.80
CA ALA A 3 -13.73 -3.61 -9.95
C ALA A 3 -12.83 -2.90 -10.98
N VAL A 4 -13.04 -1.60 -11.20
CA VAL A 4 -12.21 -0.78 -12.10
C VAL A 4 -10.81 -0.59 -11.51
N LYS A 5 -10.72 -0.26 -10.21
CA LYS A 5 -9.43 -0.14 -9.51
C LYS A 5 -8.61 -1.44 -9.55
N ARG A 6 -9.26 -2.60 -9.36
CA ARG A 6 -8.60 -3.91 -9.52
C ARG A 6 -8.12 -4.17 -10.95
N ALA A 7 -8.91 -3.79 -11.96
CA ALA A 7 -8.50 -3.94 -13.35
C ALA A 7 -7.28 -3.05 -13.68
N VAL A 8 -7.26 -1.81 -13.16
CA VAL A 8 -6.13 -0.89 -13.29
C VAL A 8 -4.87 -1.45 -12.63
N ILE A 9 -4.98 -1.95 -11.39
CA ILE A 9 -3.87 -2.61 -10.67
C ILE A 9 -3.31 -3.79 -11.49
N LYS A 10 -4.18 -4.66 -12.02
CA LYS A 10 -3.75 -5.83 -12.81
C LYS A 10 -3.11 -5.46 -14.15
N ALA A 11 -3.51 -4.35 -14.76
CA ALA A 11 -2.98 -3.91 -16.05
C ALA A 11 -1.69 -3.09 -15.92
N ALA A 12 -1.36 -2.60 -14.72
CA ALA A 12 -0.20 -1.76 -14.50
C ALA A 12 1.09 -2.59 -14.53
N ARG A 13 2.13 -2.04 -15.16
CA ARG A 13 3.49 -2.58 -15.09
C ARG A 13 4.13 -2.36 -13.72
N ARG A 14 3.69 -1.32 -13.01
CA ARG A 14 4.10 -1.00 -11.65
C ARG A 14 2.97 -0.25 -10.93
N VAL A 15 2.66 -0.63 -9.70
CA VAL A 15 1.65 -0.05 -8.83
C VAL A 15 2.34 0.66 -7.67
N VAL A 16 2.17 1.98 -7.60
CA VAL A 16 2.72 2.82 -6.52
C VAL A 16 1.56 3.39 -5.70
N LEU A 17 1.59 3.18 -4.39
CA LEU A 17 0.64 3.74 -3.43
C LEU A 17 1.31 4.88 -2.66
N LEU A 18 0.70 6.06 -2.67
CA LEU A 18 1.03 7.15 -1.76
C LEU A 18 -0.05 7.22 -0.68
N ALA A 19 0.34 7.02 0.58
CA ALA A 19 -0.56 7.08 1.72
C ALA A 19 0.19 7.53 2.98
N ASP A 20 -0.42 8.40 3.77
CA ASP A 20 0.10 8.80 5.09
C ASP A 20 0.02 7.64 6.10
N SER A 21 0.87 7.69 7.12
CA SER A 21 0.96 6.60 8.11
C SER A 21 -0.30 6.48 8.97
N GLY A 22 -1.12 7.53 9.05
CA GLY A 22 -2.38 7.55 9.77
C GLY A 22 -3.42 6.57 9.22
N LYS A 23 -3.25 6.11 7.97
CA LYS A 23 -4.09 5.09 7.34
C LYS A 23 -3.67 3.66 7.66
N PHE A 24 -2.51 3.45 8.27
CA PHE A 24 -2.06 2.11 8.62
C PHE A 24 -2.87 1.55 9.79
N GLY A 25 -3.29 0.27 9.68
CA GLY A 25 -4.10 -0.40 10.71
C GLY A 25 -5.55 0.06 10.82
N GLN A 26 -6.01 0.98 9.96
CA GLN A 26 -7.40 1.45 9.95
C GLN A 26 -8.27 0.55 9.07
N GLU A 27 -9.47 0.21 9.56
CA GLU A 27 -10.49 -0.45 8.75
C GLU A 27 -11.37 0.60 8.08
N HIS A 28 -11.43 0.56 6.74
CA HIS A 28 -12.31 1.40 5.95
C HIS A 28 -13.44 0.57 5.34
N PHE A 29 -14.62 1.17 5.17
CA PHE A 29 -15.82 0.50 4.60
C PHE A 29 -15.64 -0.03 3.17
N ALA A 30 -14.54 0.32 2.48
CA ALA A 30 -14.22 -0.18 1.14
C ALA A 30 -12.78 -0.68 1.07
N ARG A 31 -12.61 -1.93 0.63
CA ARG A 31 -11.30 -2.54 0.33
C ARG A 31 -11.06 -2.57 -1.18
N PHE A 32 -10.05 -1.83 -1.63
CA PHE A 32 -9.73 -1.70 -3.06
C PHE A 32 -8.67 -2.71 -3.54
N GLY A 33 -7.87 -3.27 -2.63
CA GLY A 33 -6.81 -4.25 -2.88
C GLY A 33 -6.16 -4.71 -1.57
N ALA A 34 -5.17 -5.59 -1.67
CA ALA A 34 -4.22 -5.87 -0.59
C ALA A 34 -2.94 -5.02 -0.79
N LEU A 35 -2.17 -4.80 0.27
CA LEU A 35 -0.85 -4.17 0.12
C LEU A 35 0.06 -4.99 -0.80
N THR A 36 -0.09 -6.31 -0.83
CA THR A 36 0.62 -7.19 -1.76
C THR A 36 0.28 -6.96 -3.23
N ASP A 37 -0.76 -6.19 -3.54
CA ASP A 37 -1.08 -5.76 -4.90
C ASP A 37 -0.31 -4.48 -5.29
N VAL A 38 0.51 -3.94 -4.39
CA VAL A 38 1.31 -2.72 -4.54
C VAL A 38 2.78 -3.08 -4.56
N ASP A 39 3.51 -2.55 -5.55
CA ASP A 39 4.96 -2.76 -5.67
C ASP A 39 5.72 -1.82 -4.73
N LEU A 40 5.26 -0.57 -4.58
CA LEU A 40 5.90 0.46 -3.75
C LEU A 40 4.86 1.27 -2.96
N LEU A 41 5.04 1.33 -1.64
CA LEU A 41 4.37 2.26 -0.74
C LEU A 41 5.29 3.44 -0.41
N ILE A 42 4.82 4.65 -0.68
CA ILE A 42 5.42 5.89 -0.18
C ILE A 42 4.54 6.40 0.96
N THR A 43 5.14 6.59 2.13
CA THR A 43 4.48 7.08 3.35
C THR A 43 5.32 8.13 4.03
N ASP A 44 4.70 8.89 4.94
CA ASP A 44 5.44 9.75 5.84
C ASP A 44 6.25 8.94 6.89
N THR A 45 7.15 9.63 7.59
CA THR A 45 8.01 9.05 8.64
C THR A 45 7.27 8.52 9.88
N GLY A 46 5.96 8.75 10.02
CA GLY A 46 5.11 8.29 11.12
C GLY A 46 4.82 6.79 11.09
N LEU A 47 5.06 6.09 9.97
CA LEU A 47 5.01 4.64 9.93
C LEU A 47 6.21 4.07 10.71
N SER A 48 5.97 3.15 11.65
CA SER A 48 7.05 2.60 12.45
C SER A 48 8.02 1.75 11.61
N PRO A 49 9.31 1.64 11.99
CA PRO A 49 10.24 0.75 11.30
C PRO A 49 9.81 -0.72 11.32
N ASP A 50 9.15 -1.18 12.37
CA ASP A 50 8.65 -2.56 12.48
C ASP A 50 7.48 -2.82 11.52
N ASP A 51 6.56 -1.86 11.41
CA ASP A 51 5.45 -1.94 10.46
C ASP A 51 5.95 -1.91 9.02
N ALA A 52 6.92 -1.04 8.71
CA ALA A 52 7.56 -0.99 7.40
C ALA A 52 8.18 -2.35 7.04
N ARG A 53 8.97 -2.94 7.95
CA ARG A 53 9.56 -4.28 7.75
C ARG A 53 8.50 -5.36 7.55
N SER A 54 7.39 -5.28 8.30
CA SER A 54 6.28 -6.22 8.15
C SER A 54 5.63 -6.14 6.77
N ILE A 55 5.48 -4.94 6.21
CA ILE A 55 4.98 -4.71 4.85
C ILE A 55 6.00 -5.23 3.82
N GLU A 56 7.28 -4.88 3.97
CA GLU A 56 8.36 -5.32 3.08
C GLU A 56 8.50 -6.84 3.02
N SER A 57 8.36 -7.52 4.16
CA SER A 57 8.40 -8.98 4.24
C SER A 57 7.32 -9.69 3.41
N ARG A 58 6.28 -8.95 2.99
CA ARG A 58 5.16 -9.44 2.17
C ARG A 58 5.31 -9.07 0.69
N GLY A 59 6.42 -8.42 0.29
CA GLY A 59 6.77 -8.15 -1.10
C GLY A 59 6.54 -6.72 -1.58
N THR A 60 6.12 -5.80 -0.72
CA THR A 60 5.91 -4.38 -1.07
C THR A 60 7.07 -3.53 -0.59
N GLU A 61 7.76 -2.84 -1.51
CA GLU A 61 8.81 -1.89 -1.15
C GLU A 61 8.22 -0.71 -0.36
N VAL A 62 8.94 -0.20 0.66
CA VAL A 62 8.48 0.94 1.47
C VAL A 62 9.50 2.06 1.46
N VAL A 63 9.05 3.27 1.11
CA VAL A 63 9.81 4.52 1.25
C VAL A 63 9.13 5.41 2.28
N ARG A 64 9.89 5.82 3.30
CA ARG A 64 9.46 6.76 4.34
C ARG A 64 10.11 8.11 4.09
N ALA A 65 9.32 9.14 3.80
CA ALA A 65 9.78 10.47 3.40
C ALA A 65 9.12 11.61 4.21
#